data_AF-A0A2G4EXS4-F1
#
_entry.id   AF-A0A2G4EXS4-F1
#
_cell.length_a   1.000
_cell.length_b   1.000
_cell.length_c   1.000
_cell.angle_alpha   90.00
_cell.angle_beta   90.00
_cell.angle_gamma   90.00
#
_symmetry.space_group_name_H-M   'P 1'
#
loop_
_entity.id
_entity.type
_entity.pdbx_description
1 polymer ?
#
loop_
_entity_poly.entity_id
_entity_poly.type
_entity_poly.pdbx_seq_one_letter_code
_entity_poly.pdbx_strand_id
1 'polypeptide(L)'
;MECPKCKHPNLEGGTLAGSMLVRWCPNCYGIWIPGREYETWQKNQRQWSLKSDKRKPGAISIEFTPSPYDSKAALCPEDGHYLSRAKVPFSRVPFYIERCKLCGGIWLDNGEWDILESLGFHMEIDQMFSPNWQFKARLQELVERERQVLIEKLGPDVAGYVMELAEVLADHPHADCAATYILRKAELKRREM
;
A
#
# COMPACT_ATOMS: atom_id res chain seq x y z
N MET A 1 -23.89 16.31 0.53
CA MET A 1 -22.52 16.11 0.03
C MET A 1 -22.55 14.83 -0.77
N GLU A 2 -22.33 14.90 -2.08
CA GLU A 2 -22.42 13.74 -2.97
C GLU A 2 -21.17 12.84 -2.84
N CYS A 3 -21.36 11.53 -2.97
CA CYS A 3 -20.26 10.58 -3.03
C CYS A 3 -19.46 10.76 -4.34
N PRO A 4 -18.14 10.98 -4.26
CA PRO A 4 -17.33 11.25 -5.44
C PRO A 4 -17.20 10.06 -6.39
N LYS A 5 -17.33 8.82 -5.88
CA LYS A 5 -17.12 7.57 -6.62
C LYS A 5 -18.38 7.01 -7.26
N CYS A 6 -19.40 6.73 -6.46
CA CYS A 6 -20.65 6.12 -6.93
C CYS A 6 -21.78 7.12 -7.20
N LYS A 7 -21.55 8.42 -6.97
CA LYS A 7 -22.54 9.51 -7.17
C LYS A 7 -23.81 9.36 -6.33
N HIS A 8 -23.73 8.62 -5.24
CA HIS A 8 -24.80 8.59 -4.24
C HIS A 8 -24.98 10.00 -3.63
N PRO A 9 -26.21 10.52 -3.50
CA PRO A 9 -26.45 11.94 -3.22
C PRO A 9 -25.96 12.42 -1.84
N ASN A 10 -25.87 11.52 -0.86
CA ASN A 10 -25.59 11.89 0.53
C ASN A 10 -24.48 11.04 1.17
N LEU A 11 -23.44 11.71 1.66
CA LEU A 11 -22.52 11.12 2.64
C LEU A 11 -23.03 11.35 4.07
N GLU A 12 -23.09 10.28 4.84
CA GLU A 12 -23.57 10.26 6.22
C GLU A 12 -22.43 10.51 7.20
N GLY A 13 -22.74 11.11 8.35
CA GLY A 13 -21.76 11.34 9.41
C GLY A 13 -21.34 10.03 10.08
N GLY A 14 -20.08 9.94 10.48
CA GLY A 14 -19.55 8.81 11.24
C GLY A 14 -18.29 9.18 12.01
N THR A 15 -17.71 8.17 12.67
CA THR A 15 -16.45 8.30 13.40
C THR A 15 -15.51 7.18 12.98
N LEU A 16 -14.24 7.52 12.78
CA LEU A 16 -13.16 6.60 12.44
C LEU A 16 -12.05 6.70 13.49
N ALA A 17 -11.31 5.62 13.72
CA ALA A 17 -10.18 5.57 14.66
C ALA A 17 -10.51 6.19 16.05
N GLY A 18 -11.71 5.85 16.56
CA GLY A 18 -12.21 6.23 17.89
C GLY A 18 -12.82 7.63 17.98
N SER A 19 -12.23 8.64 17.33
CA SER A 19 -12.66 10.04 17.54
C SER A 19 -12.62 10.93 16.29
N MET A 20 -12.14 10.44 15.15
CA MET A 20 -12.00 11.26 13.94
C MET A 20 -13.35 11.36 13.23
N LEU A 21 -13.87 12.57 13.07
CA LEU A 21 -15.14 12.78 12.39
C LEU A 21 -14.96 12.56 10.88
N VAL A 22 -15.81 11.72 10.31
CA VAL A 22 -15.77 11.36 8.89
C VAL A 22 -17.15 11.43 8.26
N ARG A 23 -17.16 11.35 6.93
CA ARG A 23 -18.36 11.18 6.12
C ARG A 23 -18.24 9.88 5.35
N TRP A 24 -19.21 8.99 5.38
CA TRP A 24 -19.16 7.71 4.67
C TRP A 24 -20.34 7.56 3.72
N CYS A 25 -20.16 6.77 2.66
CA CYS A 25 -21.20 6.53 1.66
C CYS A 25 -21.98 5.25 2.00
N PRO A 26 -23.32 5.30 2.16
CA PRO A 26 -24.11 4.11 2.46
C PRO A 26 -24.19 3.10 1.31
N ASN A 27 -23.81 3.50 0.09
CA ASN A 27 -23.87 2.64 -1.09
C ASN A 27 -22.54 1.92 -1.38
N CYS A 28 -21.42 2.66 -1.39
CA CYS A 28 -20.10 2.09 -1.72
C CYS A 28 -19.17 1.95 -0.52
N TYR A 29 -19.60 2.37 0.68
CA TYR A 29 -18.85 2.30 1.94
C TYR A 29 -17.50 3.04 1.93
N GLY A 30 -17.27 3.89 0.93
CA GLY A 30 -16.11 4.78 0.90
C GLY A 30 -16.23 5.88 1.94
N ILE A 31 -15.08 6.33 2.44
CA ILE A 31 -14.94 7.27 3.55
C ILE A 31 -14.24 8.53 3.05
N TRP A 32 -14.88 9.66 3.31
CA TRP A 32 -14.29 10.99 3.24
C TRP A 32 -13.82 11.43 4.64
N ILE A 33 -12.53 11.72 4.75
CA ILE A 33 -11.90 12.25 5.94
C ILE A 33 -11.55 13.72 5.66
N PRO A 34 -12.19 14.70 6.33
CA PRO A 34 -11.83 16.10 6.15
C PRO A 34 -10.39 16.36 6.58
N GLY A 35 -9.65 17.18 5.82
CA GLY A 35 -8.21 17.39 6.03
C GLY A 35 -7.86 17.86 7.45
N ARG A 36 -8.67 18.78 7.99
CA ARG A 36 -8.52 19.29 9.37
C ARG A 36 -8.71 18.21 10.44
N GLU A 37 -9.62 17.26 10.20
CA GLU A 37 -9.93 16.19 11.16
C GLU A 37 -8.79 15.19 11.18
N TYR A 38 -8.26 14.86 10.00
CA TYR A 38 -7.07 14.02 9.86
C TYR A 38 -5.84 14.63 10.54
N GLU A 39 -5.56 15.91 10.29
CA GLU A 39 -4.42 16.60 10.90
C GLU A 39 -4.54 16.67 12.44
N THR A 40 -5.74 16.96 12.94
CA THR A 40 -6.02 17.00 14.38
C THR A 40 -5.84 15.62 15.02
N TRP A 41 -6.39 14.58 14.38
CA TRP A 41 -6.23 13.20 14.83
C TRP A 41 -4.76 12.77 14.82
N GLN A 42 -4.00 13.05 13.76
CA GLN A 42 -2.56 12.75 13.67
C GLN A 42 -1.77 13.39 14.83
N LYS A 43 -2.04 14.65 15.15
CA LYS A 43 -1.37 15.36 16.26
C LYS A 43 -1.63 14.67 17.60
N ASN A 44 -2.87 14.24 17.86
CA ASN A 44 -3.24 13.53 19.07
C ASN A 44 -2.58 12.14 19.14
N GLN A 45 -2.56 11.40 18.03
CA GLN A 45 -1.94 10.08 17.96
C GLN A 45 -0.42 10.11 18.17
N ARG A 46 0.28 11.12 17.64
CA ARG A 46 1.74 11.28 17.86
C ARG A 46 2.09 11.55 19.31
N GLN A 47 1.25 12.31 20.02
CA GLN A 47 1.42 12.54 21.46
C GLN A 47 1.23 11.26 22.28
N TRP A 48 0.36 10.35 21.82
CA TRP A 48 0.15 9.04 22.45
C TRP A 48 1.25 8.03 22.08
N SER A 49 1.63 7.96 20.81
CA SER A 49 2.64 7.02 20.29
C SER A 49 4.04 7.25 20.87
N LEU A 50 4.38 8.47 21.28
CA LEU A 50 5.62 8.74 22.03
C LEU A 50 5.65 8.10 23.43
N LYS A 51 4.51 7.59 23.91
CA LYS A 51 4.36 6.93 25.22
C LYS A 51 4.20 5.41 25.12
N SER A 52 4.11 4.84 23.92
CA SER A 52 3.88 3.40 23.70
C SER A 52 4.84 2.82 22.67
N ASP A 53 5.43 1.68 22.97
CA ASP A 53 6.44 1.01 22.14
C ASP A 53 5.91 0.63 20.74
N LYS A 54 6.71 0.92 19.71
CA LYS A 54 6.30 0.84 18.30
C LYS A 54 6.14 -0.61 17.86
N ARG A 55 4.90 -1.06 17.61
CA ARG A 55 4.67 -2.33 16.90
C ARG A 55 5.18 -2.21 15.47
N LYS A 56 6.10 -3.10 15.09
CA LYS A 56 6.50 -3.29 13.69
C LYS A 56 5.27 -3.80 12.91
N PRO A 57 4.97 -3.26 11.71
CA PRO A 57 3.98 -3.86 10.84
C PRO A 57 4.47 -5.26 10.45
N GLY A 58 3.71 -6.29 10.83
CA GLY A 58 3.85 -7.61 10.23
C GLY A 58 3.26 -7.57 8.82
N ALA A 59 3.80 -8.34 7.89
CA ALA A 59 3.16 -8.57 6.59
C ALA A 59 1.86 -9.34 6.83
N ILE A 60 0.75 -8.62 7.00
CA ILE A 60 -0.59 -9.22 7.12
C ILE A 60 -1.13 -9.36 5.71
N SER A 61 -1.43 -10.59 5.31
CA SER A 61 -2.19 -10.89 4.10
C SER A 61 -3.66 -10.51 4.34
N ILE A 62 -4.02 -9.26 4.05
CA ILE A 62 -5.41 -8.82 4.17
C ILE A 62 -6.12 -9.18 2.88
N GLU A 63 -7.18 -9.98 3.02
CA GLU A 63 -8.09 -10.29 1.93
C GLU A 63 -8.88 -9.01 1.60
N PHE A 64 -8.43 -8.30 0.57
CA PHE A 64 -8.98 -7.02 0.14
C PHE A 64 -9.36 -7.10 -1.34
N THR A 65 -10.56 -6.64 -1.64
CA THR A 65 -11.03 -6.46 -3.02
C THR A 65 -11.15 -4.96 -3.27
N PRO A 66 -10.37 -4.39 -4.22
CA PRO A 66 -10.52 -2.98 -4.58
C PRO A 66 -11.94 -2.66 -5.00
N SER A 67 -12.36 -1.44 -4.68
CA SER A 67 -13.66 -0.92 -5.10
C SER A 67 -13.80 -0.96 -6.63
N PRO A 68 -14.99 -1.30 -7.16
CA PRO A 68 -15.26 -1.23 -8.60
C PRO A 68 -15.19 0.21 -9.14
N TYR A 69 -15.15 1.22 -8.24
CA TYR A 69 -15.01 2.62 -8.57
C TYR A 69 -13.58 3.16 -8.43
N ASP A 70 -12.62 2.31 -8.06
CA ASP A 70 -11.24 2.76 -7.82
C ASP A 70 -10.69 3.46 -9.08
N SER A 71 -10.89 2.92 -10.28
CA SER A 71 -10.42 3.53 -11.54
C SER A 71 -11.07 4.87 -11.92
N LYS A 72 -12.15 5.28 -11.24
CA LYS A 72 -12.85 6.53 -11.55
C LYS A 72 -12.16 7.72 -10.92
N ALA A 73 -11.92 8.75 -11.73
CA ALA A 73 -11.52 10.06 -11.25
C ALA A 73 -12.64 10.65 -10.37
N ALA A 74 -12.22 11.31 -9.29
CA ALA A 74 -13.10 11.85 -8.27
C ALA A 74 -12.89 13.36 -8.10
N LEU A 75 -13.98 14.06 -7.81
CA LEU A 75 -13.95 15.45 -7.35
C LEU A 75 -14.07 15.47 -5.83
N CYS A 76 -13.41 16.41 -5.18
CA CYS A 76 -13.51 16.64 -3.76
C CYS A 76 -14.96 16.96 -3.41
N PRO A 77 -15.57 16.23 -2.46
CA PRO A 77 -16.96 16.45 -2.11
C PRO A 77 -17.18 17.72 -1.27
N GLU A 78 -16.11 18.34 -0.76
CA GLU A 78 -16.16 19.64 -0.05
C GLU A 78 -16.00 20.86 -0.97
N ASP A 79 -15.06 20.81 -1.92
CA ASP A 79 -14.65 21.99 -2.69
C ASP A 79 -14.66 21.80 -4.22
N GLY A 80 -15.02 20.62 -4.71
CA GLY A 80 -15.14 20.30 -6.13
C GLY A 80 -13.82 20.14 -6.90
N HIS A 81 -12.65 20.24 -6.28
CA HIS A 81 -11.36 20.07 -6.98
C HIS A 81 -11.06 18.60 -7.28
N TYR A 82 -10.28 18.34 -8.33
CA TYR A 82 -9.83 16.97 -8.60
C TYR A 82 -9.02 16.39 -7.44
N LEU A 83 -9.36 15.16 -7.05
CA LEU A 83 -8.56 14.42 -6.09
C LEU A 83 -7.31 13.86 -6.78
N SER A 84 -6.16 14.18 -6.23
CA SER A 84 -4.89 13.57 -6.62
C SER A 84 -4.80 12.14 -6.09
N ARG A 85 -4.14 11.23 -6.82
CA ARG A 85 -4.05 9.82 -6.46
C ARG A 85 -2.63 9.43 -6.06
N ALA A 86 -2.50 8.57 -5.05
CA ALA A 86 -1.25 7.94 -4.64
C ALA A 86 -1.44 6.42 -4.61
N LYS A 87 -0.61 5.69 -5.37
CA LYS A 87 -0.65 4.22 -5.39
C LYS A 87 -0.06 3.66 -4.10
N VAL A 88 -0.70 2.65 -3.52
CA VAL A 88 -0.21 1.87 -2.38
C VAL A 88 0.00 0.42 -2.82
N PRO A 89 1.26 -0.02 -3.04
CA PRO A 89 1.55 -1.33 -3.61
C PRO A 89 1.85 -2.42 -2.57
N PHE A 90 1.47 -2.22 -1.30
CA PHE A 90 1.89 -3.10 -0.20
C PHE A 90 0.87 -4.18 0.17
N SER A 91 -0.31 -4.15 -0.45
CA SER A 91 -1.32 -5.22 -0.39
C SER A 91 -1.17 -6.16 -1.58
N ARG A 92 -1.75 -7.37 -1.47
CA ARG A 92 -1.77 -8.35 -2.57
C ARG A 92 -2.32 -7.76 -3.87
N VAL A 93 -3.33 -6.90 -3.75
CA VAL A 93 -3.85 -6.10 -4.86
C VAL A 93 -3.58 -4.63 -4.54
N PRO A 94 -2.83 -3.89 -5.38
CA PRO A 94 -2.55 -2.48 -5.13
C PRO A 94 -3.84 -1.66 -5.21
N PHE A 95 -3.89 -0.57 -4.45
CA PHE A 95 -5.00 0.38 -4.46
C PHE A 95 -4.51 1.82 -4.50
N TYR A 96 -5.43 2.78 -4.57
CA TYR A 96 -5.10 4.20 -4.68
C TYR A 96 -5.83 5.02 -3.63
N ILE A 97 -5.07 5.73 -2.82
CA ILE A 97 -5.63 6.75 -1.94
C ILE A 97 -5.79 8.03 -2.72
N GLU A 98 -6.86 8.76 -2.46
CA GLU A 98 -7.11 10.04 -3.11
C GLU A 98 -7.12 11.19 -2.11
N ARG A 99 -6.57 12.34 -2.52
CA ARG A 99 -6.46 13.53 -1.67
C ARG A 99 -6.70 14.81 -2.44
N CYS A 100 -7.49 15.71 -1.86
CA CYS A 100 -7.67 17.05 -2.35
C CYS A 100 -6.43 17.90 -2.05
N LYS A 101 -5.89 18.57 -3.07
CA LYS A 101 -4.76 19.49 -2.90
C LYS A 101 -5.15 20.84 -2.29
N LEU A 102 -6.45 21.18 -2.30
CA LEU A 102 -6.96 22.45 -1.74
C LEU A 102 -7.31 22.31 -0.26
N CYS A 103 -8.35 21.54 0.09
CA CYS A 103 -8.77 21.38 1.50
C CYS A 103 -7.97 20.33 2.29
N GLY A 104 -7.12 19.56 1.61
CA GLY A 104 -6.34 18.48 2.24
C GLY A 104 -7.13 17.22 2.59
N GLY A 105 -8.44 17.18 2.33
CA GLY A 105 -9.29 16.02 2.62
C GLY A 105 -8.91 14.79 1.82
N ILE A 106 -9.22 13.62 2.39
CA ILE A 106 -8.78 12.32 1.92
C ILE A 106 -10.03 11.47 1.62
N TRP A 107 -10.03 10.83 0.46
CA TRP A 107 -11.00 9.80 0.14
C TRP A 107 -10.32 8.43 0.18
N LEU A 108 -10.98 7.50 0.86
CA LEU A 108 -10.62 6.09 0.93
C LEU A 108 -11.82 5.27 0.48
N ASP A 109 -11.59 4.33 -0.43
CA ASP A 109 -12.60 3.34 -0.75
C ASP A 109 -12.75 2.33 0.40
N ASN A 110 -13.84 1.56 0.36
CA ASN A 110 -14.19 0.63 1.43
C ASN A 110 -13.02 -0.31 1.78
N GLY A 111 -12.66 -0.41 3.06
CA GLY A 111 -11.59 -1.29 3.56
C GLY A 111 -10.16 -0.75 3.40
N GLU A 112 -9.93 0.35 2.67
CA GLU A 112 -8.58 0.89 2.50
C GLU A 112 -8.00 1.47 3.80
N TRP A 113 -8.84 2.02 4.67
CA TRP A 113 -8.39 2.48 5.99
C TRP A 113 -7.82 1.34 6.83
N ASP A 114 -8.50 0.19 6.87
CA ASP A 114 -8.08 -0.96 7.66
C ASP A 114 -6.74 -1.52 7.17
N ILE A 115 -6.52 -1.52 5.85
CA ILE A 115 -5.23 -1.87 5.26
C ILE A 115 -4.16 -0.86 5.71
N LEU A 116 -4.44 0.44 5.66
CA LEU A 116 -3.49 1.44 6.11
C LEU A 116 -3.18 1.35 7.60
N GLU A 117 -4.16 0.98 8.41
CA GLU A 117 -3.99 0.77 9.84
C GLU A 117 -3.06 -0.41 10.10
N SER A 118 -3.33 -1.54 9.47
CA SER A 118 -2.54 -2.77 9.60
C SER A 118 -1.08 -2.63 9.14
N LEU A 119 -0.86 -1.86 8.07
CA LEU A 119 0.47 -1.56 7.54
C LEU A 119 1.19 -0.47 8.33
N GLY A 120 0.51 0.18 9.28
CA GLY A 120 1.05 1.29 10.07
C GLY A 120 1.16 2.60 9.29
N PHE A 121 0.58 2.69 8.10
CA PHE A 121 0.67 3.88 7.25
C PHE A 121 -0.49 4.88 7.39
N HIS A 122 -1.56 4.52 8.09
CA HIS A 122 -2.71 5.40 8.37
C HIS A 122 -2.33 6.75 9.01
N MET A 123 -1.19 6.86 9.71
CA MET A 123 -0.68 8.13 10.26
C MET A 123 0.20 8.95 9.29
N GLU A 124 0.53 8.39 8.12
CA GLU A 124 1.51 8.95 7.18
C GLU A 124 0.95 9.09 5.75
N ILE A 125 -0.38 9.17 5.60
CA ILE A 125 -1.05 9.25 4.29
C ILE A 125 -0.50 10.43 3.47
N ASP A 126 -0.20 11.57 4.09
CA ASP A 126 0.41 12.73 3.43
C ASP A 126 1.72 12.40 2.70
N GLN A 127 2.55 11.55 3.31
CA GLN A 127 3.86 11.21 2.79
C GLN A 127 3.74 10.40 1.49
N MET A 128 2.64 9.65 1.31
CA MET A 128 2.39 8.87 0.11
C MET A 128 2.24 9.71 -1.14
N PHE A 129 1.89 10.99 -0.99
CA PHE A 129 1.81 11.92 -2.11
C PHE A 129 3.15 12.59 -2.43
N SER A 130 4.22 12.25 -1.71
CA SER A 130 5.56 12.76 -2.00
C SER A 130 6.28 11.94 -3.09
N PRO A 131 7.07 12.58 -3.96
CA PRO A 131 7.85 11.86 -4.98
C PRO A 131 8.79 10.80 -4.40
N ASN A 132 9.42 11.08 -3.26
CA ASN A 132 10.36 10.17 -2.61
C ASN A 132 9.66 8.89 -2.11
N TRP A 133 8.48 9.02 -1.52
CA TRP A 133 7.71 7.86 -1.09
C TRP A 133 7.25 7.05 -2.29
N GLN A 134 6.71 7.70 -3.34
CA GLN A 134 6.27 7.02 -4.56
C GLN A 134 7.42 6.33 -5.30
N PHE A 135 8.64 6.86 -5.22
CA PHE A 135 9.83 6.20 -5.74
C PHE A 135 10.16 4.93 -4.93
N LYS A 136 10.21 5.02 -3.60
CA LYS A 136 10.47 3.87 -2.72
C LYS A 136 9.42 2.76 -2.89
N ALA A 137 8.15 3.14 -2.93
CA ALA A 137 7.03 2.21 -3.12
C ALA A 137 7.15 1.44 -4.45
N ARG A 138 7.54 2.11 -5.55
CA ARG A 138 7.79 1.47 -6.85
C ARG A 138 8.96 0.49 -6.82
N LEU A 139 10.06 0.83 -6.13
CA LEU A 139 11.19 -0.08 -5.99
C LEU A 139 10.80 -1.33 -5.21
N GLN A 140 10.06 -1.17 -4.11
CA GLN A 140 9.60 -2.29 -3.31
C GLN A 140 8.61 -3.19 -4.07
N GLU A 141 7.70 -2.58 -4.85
CA GLU A 141 6.80 -3.33 -5.73
C GLU A 141 7.56 -4.18 -6.76
N LEU A 142 8.64 -3.63 -7.34
CA LEU A 142 9.48 -4.35 -8.29
C LEU A 142 10.14 -5.57 -7.64
N VAL A 143 10.71 -5.40 -6.45
CA VAL A 143 11.34 -6.47 -5.68
C VAL A 143 10.34 -7.57 -5.33
N GLU A 144 9.15 -7.22 -4.82
CA GLU A 144 8.14 -8.23 -4.48
C GLU A 144 7.62 -8.95 -5.73
N ARG A 145 7.48 -8.25 -6.86
CA ARG A 145 7.10 -8.88 -8.12
C ARG A 145 8.13 -9.88 -8.60
N GLU A 146 9.41 -9.53 -8.54
CA GLU A 146 10.51 -10.45 -8.87
C GLU A 146 10.47 -11.70 -7.97
N ARG A 147 10.23 -11.49 -6.67
CA ARG A 147 10.05 -12.54 -5.67
C ARG A 147 8.92 -13.50 -6.04
N GLN A 148 7.75 -12.97 -6.39
CA GLN A 148 6.58 -13.78 -6.77
C GLN A 148 6.83 -14.56 -8.05
N VAL A 149 7.44 -13.97 -9.06
CA VAL A 149 7.80 -14.67 -10.31
C VAL A 149 8.76 -15.84 -10.03
N LEU A 150 9.69 -15.67 -9.10
CA LEU A 150 10.61 -16.74 -8.71
C LEU A 150 9.87 -17.90 -8.03
N ILE A 151 8.97 -17.59 -7.10
CA ILE A 151 8.13 -18.57 -6.39
C ILE A 151 7.21 -19.31 -7.37
N GLU A 152 6.54 -18.60 -8.28
CA GLU A 152 5.66 -19.19 -9.28
C GLU A 152 6.40 -20.18 -10.20
N LYS A 153 7.66 -19.88 -10.56
CA LYS A 153 8.45 -20.71 -11.48
C LYS A 153 9.16 -21.88 -10.81
N LEU A 154 9.66 -21.70 -9.58
CA LEU A 154 10.53 -22.67 -8.90
C LEU A 154 9.82 -23.43 -7.77
N GLY A 155 8.64 -22.97 -7.35
CA GLY A 155 8.02 -23.38 -6.10
C GLY A 155 8.64 -22.66 -4.89
N PRO A 156 7.92 -22.61 -3.76
CA PRO A 156 8.32 -21.81 -2.59
C PRO A 156 9.67 -22.26 -1.99
N ASP A 157 9.94 -23.56 -1.95
CA ASP A 157 11.14 -24.11 -1.29
C ASP A 157 12.41 -23.76 -2.07
N VAL A 158 12.43 -24.03 -3.38
CA VAL A 158 13.59 -23.74 -4.24
C VAL A 158 13.79 -22.25 -4.39
N ALA A 159 12.71 -21.46 -4.54
CA ALA A 159 12.80 -20.01 -4.55
C ALA A 159 13.41 -19.48 -3.25
N GLY A 160 13.05 -20.05 -2.10
CA GLY A 160 13.65 -19.77 -0.78
C GLY A 160 15.18 -19.84 -0.81
N TYR A 161 15.72 -20.99 -1.22
CA TYR A 161 17.17 -21.18 -1.31
C TYR A 161 17.85 -20.21 -2.27
N VAL A 162 17.23 -19.90 -3.41
CA VAL A 162 17.78 -18.97 -4.39
C VAL A 162 17.82 -17.54 -3.82
N MET A 163 16.77 -17.11 -3.13
CA MET A 163 16.72 -15.79 -2.50
C MET A 163 17.77 -15.65 -1.39
N GLU A 164 17.87 -16.64 -0.51
CA GLU A 164 18.87 -16.65 0.56
C GLU A 164 20.30 -16.61 0.01
N LEU A 165 20.58 -17.40 -1.02
CA LEU A 165 21.89 -17.37 -1.67
C LEU A 165 22.16 -16.04 -2.37
N ALA A 166 21.15 -15.42 -3.00
CA ALA A 166 21.29 -14.11 -3.62
C ALA A 166 21.66 -13.03 -2.60
N GLU A 167 21.07 -13.06 -1.40
CA GLU A 167 21.43 -12.15 -0.30
C GLU A 167 22.88 -12.35 0.15
N VAL A 168 23.31 -13.60 0.32
CA VAL A 168 24.71 -13.93 0.68
C VAL A 168 25.71 -13.44 -0.37
N LEU A 169 25.34 -13.51 -1.65
CA LEU A 169 26.21 -13.14 -2.76
C LEU A 169 26.18 -11.64 -3.10
N ALA A 170 25.21 -10.87 -2.60
CA ALA A 170 24.98 -9.48 -3.01
C ALA A 170 26.22 -8.58 -2.88
N ASP A 171 27.00 -8.78 -1.81
CA ASP A 171 28.23 -8.04 -1.53
C ASP A 171 29.51 -8.87 -1.76
N HIS A 172 29.40 -10.08 -2.32
CA HIS A 172 30.54 -10.98 -2.51
C HIS A 172 31.32 -10.64 -3.79
N PRO A 173 32.66 -10.42 -3.75
CA PRO A 173 33.47 -10.01 -4.91
C PRO A 173 33.46 -10.96 -6.12
N HIS A 174 33.02 -12.20 -5.92
CA HIS A 174 32.98 -13.26 -6.94
C HIS A 174 31.58 -13.88 -7.12
N ALA A 175 30.51 -13.08 -6.95
CA ALA A 175 29.13 -13.54 -7.12
C ALA A 175 28.85 -14.13 -8.51
N ASP A 176 29.51 -13.60 -9.54
CA ASP A 176 29.47 -14.06 -10.94
C ASP A 176 29.96 -15.51 -11.12
N CYS A 177 31.02 -15.89 -10.39
CA CYS A 177 31.55 -17.25 -10.38
C CYS A 177 30.51 -18.26 -9.85
N ALA A 178 29.85 -17.92 -8.74
CA ALA A 178 28.79 -18.75 -8.16
C ALA A 178 27.59 -18.91 -9.10
N ALA A 179 27.11 -17.81 -9.70
CA ALA A 179 26.02 -17.84 -10.68
C ALA A 179 26.36 -18.72 -11.89
N THR A 180 27.59 -18.59 -12.40
CA THR A 180 28.08 -19.38 -13.55
C THR A 180 28.15 -20.87 -13.23
N TYR A 181 28.63 -21.24 -12.04
CA TYR A 181 28.67 -22.64 -11.59
C TYR A 181 27.27 -23.27 -11.53
N ILE A 182 26.29 -22.54 -10.96
CA ILE A 182 24.89 -22.99 -10.86
C ILE A 182 24.30 -23.23 -12.25
N LEU A 183 24.46 -22.26 -13.15
CA LEU A 183 23.94 -22.36 -14.52
C LEU A 183 24.56 -23.56 -15.27
N ARG A 184 25.89 -23.69 -15.22
CA ARG A 184 26.61 -24.80 -15.85
C ARG A 184 26.16 -26.16 -15.33
N LYS A 185 25.95 -26.29 -14.01
CA LYS A 185 25.47 -27.54 -13.39
C LYS A 185 24.07 -27.91 -13.89
N ALA A 186 23.17 -26.95 -14.04
CA ALA A 186 21.83 -27.17 -14.60
C ALA A 186 21.89 -27.58 -16.08
N GLU A 187 22.76 -26.96 -16.88
CA GLU A 187 22.94 -27.32 -18.29
C GLU A 187 23.50 -28.72 -18.49
N LEU A 188 24.50 -29.13 -17.70
CA LEU A 188 25.05 -30.47 -17.75
C LEU A 188 23.97 -31.51 -17.44
N LYS A 189 23.15 -31.26 -16.41
CA LYS A 189 22.07 -32.18 -16.05
C LYS A 189 21.02 -32.33 -17.15
N ARG A 190 20.67 -31.24 -17.84
CA ARG A 190 19.76 -31.26 -18.99
C ARG A 190 20.29 -32.03 -20.20
N ARG A 191 21.62 -32.16 -20.35
CA ARG A 191 22.25 -32.94 -21.43
C ARG A 191 22.31 -34.44 -21.13
N GLU A 192 22.23 -34.82 -19.86
CA GLU A 192 22.19 -36.21 -19.41
C GLU A 192 20.78 -36.82 -19.45
N MET A 193 19.75 -35.97 -19.51
CA MET A 193 18.33 -36.34 -19.64
C MET A 193 17.92 -36.44 -21.10
#